data_AF-A0A4Y9ZFM9-F1
#
_entry.id   AF-A0A4Y9ZFM9-F1
#
_cell.length_a   1.000
_cell.length_b   1.000
_cell.length_c   1.000
_cell.angle_alpha   90.00
_cell.angle_beta   90.00
_cell.angle_gamma   90.00
#
_symmetry.space_group_name_H-M   'P 1'
#
loop_
_entity.id
_entity.type
_entity.pdbx_description
1 polymer ?
#
loop_
_entity_poly.entity_id
_entity_poly.type
_entity_poly.pdbx_seq_one_letter_code
_entity_poly.pdbx_strand_id
1 'polypeptide(L)'
;LRIGVRLPDGQRVIRGFARADTVGALYCVVDTALVPVDPLADPEDEAQETEIGLQELIAGSGQEADRWWGFKLFLAYPRREIKWDADVQLGSIDGLERGGQVVVEKVNGEHAAVAATAGGDPDGYDTEESE
;
A
#
# COMPACT_ATOMS: atom_id res chain seq x y z
N LEU A 1 -15.00 -5.73 -13.09
CA LEU A 1 -14.33 -4.47 -13.43
C LEU A 1 -12.88 -4.79 -13.77
N ARG A 2 -12.37 -4.37 -14.93
CA ARG A 2 -10.95 -4.56 -15.27
C ARG A 2 -10.26 -3.23 -15.07
N ILE A 3 -9.39 -3.15 -14.06
CA ILE A 3 -8.71 -1.91 -13.68
C ILE A 3 -7.24 -2.03 -14.02
N GLY A 4 -6.73 -1.08 -14.81
CA GLY A 4 -5.31 -0.94 -15.08
C GLY A 4 -4.69 0.10 -14.16
N VAL A 5 -3.77 -0.30 -13.30
CA VAL A 5 -3.03 0.56 -12.40
C VAL A 5 -1.70 0.92 -13.03
N ARG A 6 -1.42 2.22 -13.17
CA ARG A 6 -0.12 2.75 -13.60
C ARG A 6 0.68 3.13 -12.36
N LEU A 7 1.77 2.41 -12.13
CA LEU A 7 2.67 2.60 -11.01
C LEU A 7 3.63 3.78 -11.25
N PRO A 8 4.24 4.34 -10.18
CA PRO A 8 5.15 5.49 -10.28
C PRO A 8 6.43 5.21 -11.08
N ASP A 9 6.86 3.95 -11.14
CA ASP A 9 8.02 3.49 -11.93
C ASP A 9 7.70 3.33 -13.43
N GLY A 10 6.47 3.63 -13.83
CA GLY A 10 5.98 3.50 -15.20
C GLY A 10 5.44 2.11 -15.54
N GLN A 11 5.53 1.13 -14.63
CA GLN A 11 4.91 -0.17 -14.82
C GLN A 11 3.39 -0.08 -14.81
N ARG A 12 2.75 -1.10 -15.38
CA ARG A 12 1.30 -1.21 -15.42
C ARG A 12 0.86 -2.59 -14.97
N VAL A 13 0.05 -2.62 -13.91
CA VAL A 13 -0.61 -3.81 -13.41
C VAL A 13 -2.06 -3.80 -13.85
N ILE A 14 -2.60 -4.95 -14.25
CA ILE A 14 -4.02 -5.07 -14.62
C ILE A 14 -4.64 -6.14 -13.75
N ARG A 15 -5.69 -5.77 -13.00
CA ARG A 15 -6.40 -6.70 -12.13
C ARG A 15 -7.91 -6.65 -12.37
N GLY A 16 -8.53 -7.81 -12.21
CA GLY A 16 -9.98 -7.95 -12.22
C GLY A 16 -10.52 -7.76 -10.80
N PHE A 17 -11.57 -6.97 -10.69
CA PHE A 17 -12.33 -6.73 -9.45
C PHE A 17 -13.80 -7.05 -9.69
N ALA A 18 -14.52 -7.53 -8.68
CA ALA A 18 -15.98 -7.51 -8.68
C ALA A 18 -16.49 -6.06 -8.57
N ARG A 19 -17.79 -5.85 -8.84
CA ARG A 19 -18.40 -4.52 -8.60
C ARG A 19 -18.55 -4.20 -7.11
N ALA A 20 -18.68 -5.25 -6.30
CA ALA A 20 -18.83 -5.18 -4.85
C ALA A 20 -17.49 -5.08 -4.10
N ASP A 21 -16.36 -5.31 -4.79
CA ASP A 21 -15.04 -5.07 -4.20
C ASP A 21 -14.91 -3.59 -3.84
N THR A 22 -14.14 -3.31 -2.79
CA THR A 22 -14.01 -1.99 -2.19
C THR A 22 -12.82 -1.21 -2.76
N VAL A 23 -12.81 0.09 -2.48
CA VAL A 23 -11.64 0.95 -2.69
C VAL A 23 -10.48 0.50 -1.80
N GLY A 24 -10.76 0.04 -0.57
CA GLY A 24 -9.76 -0.58 0.30
C GLY A 24 -8.98 -1.70 -0.38
N ALA A 25 -9.69 -2.65 -1.00
CA ALA A 25 -9.08 -3.75 -1.74
C ALA A 25 -8.19 -3.27 -2.91
N LEU A 26 -8.59 -2.19 -3.61
CA LEU A 26 -7.76 -1.58 -4.65
C LEU A 26 -6.48 -0.97 -4.07
N TYR A 27 -6.56 -0.29 -2.93
CA TYR A 27 -5.39 0.26 -2.24
C TYR A 27 -4.42 -0.85 -1.80
N CYS A 28 -4.91 -1.94 -1.20
CA CYS A 28 -4.06 -3.08 -0.82
C CYS A 28 -3.33 -3.71 -2.03
N VAL A 29 -4.02 -3.83 -3.18
CA VAL A 29 -3.41 -4.32 -4.43
C VAL A 29 -2.29 -3.39 -4.91
N VAL A 30 -2.46 -2.08 -4.74
CA VAL A 30 -1.43 -1.11 -5.13
C VAL A 30 -0.25 -1.18 -4.16
N ASP A 31 -0.53 -1.26 -2.86
CA ASP A 31 0.48 -1.34 -1.81
C ASP A 31 1.39 -2.56 -1.98
N THR A 32 0.79 -3.75 -2.13
CA THR A 32 1.52 -5.00 -2.43
C THR A 32 2.33 -4.92 -3.73
N ALA A 33 1.89 -4.15 -4.73
CA ALA A 33 2.63 -3.96 -5.98
C ALA A 33 3.78 -2.94 -5.86
N LEU A 34 3.82 -2.14 -4.80
CA LEU A 34 4.90 -1.20 -4.50
C LEU A 34 5.98 -1.81 -3.60
N VAL A 35 5.69 -2.91 -2.90
CA VAL A 35 6.67 -3.65 -2.10
C VAL A 35 7.66 -4.35 -3.04
N PRO A 36 8.97 -4.08 -2.94
CA PRO A 36 9.97 -4.83 -3.70
C PRO A 36 9.96 -6.29 -3.23
N VAL A 37 9.91 -7.22 -4.18
CA VAL A 37 10.03 -8.66 -3.88
C VAL A 37 11.47 -8.92 -3.45
N ASP A 38 11.70 -9.07 -2.16
CA ASP A 38 12.96 -9.60 -1.63
C ASP A 38 12.91 -11.13 -1.72
N PRO A 39 13.77 -11.77 -2.55
CA PRO A 39 13.78 -13.22 -2.70
C PRO A 39 14.25 -13.97 -1.43
N LEU A 40 14.73 -13.26 -0.41
CA LEU A 40 15.20 -13.82 0.86
C LEU A 40 14.23 -13.56 2.02
N ALA A 41 13.17 -12.78 1.82
CA ALA A 41 12.16 -12.58 2.86
C ALA A 41 11.29 -13.85 2.98
N ASP A 42 11.37 -14.51 4.14
CA ASP A 42 10.41 -15.54 4.50
C ASP A 42 9.01 -14.89 4.57
N PRO A 43 7.95 -15.55 4.06
CA PRO A 43 6.60 -15.06 4.25
C PRO A 43 6.23 -15.21 5.73
N GLU A 44 6.48 -14.17 6.54
CA GLU A 44 5.97 -14.11 7.91
C GLU A 44 4.43 -14.12 7.89
N ASP A 45 3.85 -14.90 8.80
CA ASP A 45 2.42 -15.23 8.94
C ASP A 45 1.48 -14.10 8.50
N GLU A 46 0.75 -14.34 7.40
CA GLU A 46 -0.29 -13.43 6.90
C GLU A 46 -1.43 -13.34 7.92
N ALA A 47 -1.38 -12.32 8.78
CA ALA A 47 -2.51 -11.96 9.60
C ALA A 47 -3.71 -11.68 8.69
N GLN A 48 -4.78 -12.46 8.86
CA GLN A 48 -6.06 -12.29 8.18
C GLN A 48 -6.77 -11.03 8.72
N GLU A 49 -6.19 -9.86 8.49
CA GLU A 49 -6.84 -8.62 8.86
C GLU A 49 -7.92 -8.31 7.81
N THR A 50 -9.17 -8.47 8.24
CA THR A 50 -10.34 -8.09 7.46
C THR A 50 -10.35 -6.57 7.21
N GLU A 51 -11.07 -6.11 6.19
CA GLU A 51 -11.13 -4.69 5.82
C GLU A 51 -11.57 -3.76 6.96
N ILE A 52 -12.38 -4.26 7.90
CA ILE A 52 -12.79 -3.54 9.12
C ILE A 52 -11.57 -3.23 10.02
N GLY A 53 -10.65 -4.19 10.16
CA GLY A 53 -9.43 -4.01 10.95
C GLY A 53 -8.48 -2.97 10.34
N LEU A 54 -8.39 -2.91 9.01
CA LEU A 54 -7.57 -1.91 8.31
C LEU A 54 -8.02 -0.48 8.60
N GLN A 55 -9.32 -0.22 8.64
CA GLN A 55 -9.83 1.12 8.93
C GLN A 55 -9.56 1.53 10.39
N GLU A 56 -9.74 0.61 11.33
CA GLU A 56 -9.41 0.84 12.74
C GLU A 56 -7.90 1.04 12.93
N LEU A 57 -7.07 0.30 12.19
CA LEU A 57 -5.61 0.41 12.23
C LEU A 57 -5.13 1.78 11.71
N ILE A 58 -5.66 2.24 10.57
CA ILE A 58 -5.36 3.56 10.01
C ILE A 58 -5.83 4.65 10.97
N ALA A 59 -7.05 4.54 11.50
CA ALA A 59 -7.57 5.51 12.47
C ALA A 59 -6.73 5.54 13.76
N GLY A 60 -6.30 4.37 14.25
CA GLY A 60 -5.45 4.22 15.44
C GLY A 60 -4.03 4.73 15.26
N SER A 61 -3.52 4.81 14.02
CA SER A 61 -2.18 5.33 13.73
C SER A 61 -2.02 6.84 14.00
N GLY A 62 -3.13 7.58 14.07
CA GLY A 62 -3.12 9.05 14.20
C GLY A 62 -2.61 9.78 12.94
N GLN A 63 -2.40 9.06 11.83
CA GLN A 63 -1.98 9.61 10.54
C GLN A 63 -3.18 9.78 9.60
N GLU A 64 -3.08 10.73 8.67
CA GLU A 64 -4.02 10.78 7.54
C GLU A 64 -3.82 9.57 6.62
N ALA A 65 -4.90 9.04 6.03
CA ALA A 65 -4.84 7.85 5.19
C ALA A 65 -3.80 7.98 4.06
N ASP A 66 -3.73 9.13 3.40
CA ASP A 66 -2.75 9.39 2.33
C ASP A 66 -1.29 9.24 2.80
N ARG A 67 -1.03 9.62 4.06
CA ARG A 67 0.29 9.49 4.68
C ARG A 67 0.55 8.06 5.13
N TRP A 68 -0.48 7.37 5.65
CA TRP A 68 -0.38 5.97 6.06
C TRP A 68 -0.05 5.08 4.87
N TRP A 69 -0.76 5.24 3.75
CA TRP A 69 -0.50 4.52 2.51
C TRP A 69 0.77 4.98 1.78
N GLY A 70 1.17 6.25 1.96
CA GLY A 70 2.32 6.83 1.24
C GLY A 70 2.07 7.09 -0.25
N PHE A 71 0.84 6.93 -0.74
CA PHE A 71 0.44 7.21 -2.11
C PHE A 71 -1.04 7.62 -2.22
N LYS A 72 -1.38 8.21 -3.36
CA LYS A 72 -2.74 8.57 -3.77
C LYS A 72 -3.11 7.89 -5.07
N LEU A 73 -4.40 7.62 -5.25
CA LEU A 73 -4.96 7.05 -6.47
C LEU A 73 -5.76 8.11 -7.25
N PHE A 74 -5.58 8.12 -8.57
CA PHE A 74 -6.30 9.02 -9.46
C PHE A 74 -6.89 8.27 -10.64
N LEU A 75 -8.08 8.65 -11.08
CA LEU A 75 -8.59 8.27 -12.41
C LEU A 75 -7.70 8.87 -13.50
N ALA A 76 -7.49 8.13 -14.58
CA ALA A 76 -6.75 8.63 -15.73
C ALA A 76 -7.53 9.72 -16.49
N TYR A 77 -8.85 9.55 -16.68
CA TYR A 77 -9.70 10.53 -17.34
C TYR A 77 -11.20 10.38 -16.98
N PRO A 78 -11.93 11.48 -16.69
CA PRO A 78 -11.37 12.77 -16.29
C PRO A 78 -10.54 12.60 -15.02
N ARG A 79 -9.42 13.33 -14.92
CA ARG A 79 -8.49 13.14 -13.81
C ARG A 79 -9.14 13.58 -12.49
N ARG A 80 -9.34 12.62 -11.58
CA ARG A 80 -10.00 12.82 -10.30
C ARG A 80 -9.38 11.91 -9.24
N GLU A 81 -9.17 12.44 -8.05
CA GLU A 81 -8.69 11.66 -6.90
C GLU A 81 -9.74 10.63 -6.49
N ILE A 82 -9.28 9.41 -6.22
CA ILE A 82 -10.07 8.36 -5.56
C ILE A 82 -9.61 8.37 -4.11
N LYS A 83 -10.38 8.97 -3.22
CA LYS A 83 -10.05 9.01 -1.79
C LYS A 83 -10.15 7.61 -1.21
N TRP A 84 -9.23 7.28 -0.31
CA TRP A 84 -9.29 6.03 0.43
C TRP A 84 -10.53 6.00 1.32
N ASP A 85 -11.28 4.90 1.23
CA ASP A 85 -12.44 4.58 2.04
C ASP A 85 -12.64 3.05 1.99
N ALA A 86 -12.66 2.38 3.14
CA ALA A 86 -12.74 0.92 3.20
C ALA A 86 -14.12 0.38 2.78
N ASP A 87 -15.18 1.17 2.95
CA ASP A 87 -16.56 0.71 2.74
C ASP A 87 -17.10 1.04 1.33
N VAL A 88 -16.41 1.91 0.58
CA VAL A 88 -16.84 2.34 -0.75
C VAL A 88 -16.56 1.26 -1.79
N GLN A 89 -17.60 0.82 -2.48
CA GLN A 89 -17.48 -0.14 -3.58
C GLN A 89 -16.90 0.48 -4.86
N LEU A 90 -16.03 -0.23 -5.55
CA LEU A 90 -15.45 0.20 -6.84
C LEU A 90 -16.52 0.41 -7.91
N GLY A 91 -17.63 -0.32 -7.84
CA GLY A 91 -18.75 -0.19 -8.77
C GLY A 91 -19.56 1.10 -8.64
N SER A 92 -19.40 1.86 -7.53
CA SER A 92 -20.09 3.14 -7.30
C SER A 92 -19.25 4.36 -7.68
N ILE A 93 -17.96 4.18 -8.01
CA ILE A 93 -17.07 5.28 -8.43
C ILE A 93 -17.32 5.60 -9.90
N ASP A 94 -17.76 6.85 -10.19
CA ASP A 94 -17.89 7.24 -11.60
C ASP A 94 -16.53 7.21 -12.32
N GLY A 95 -16.51 6.62 -13.50
CA GLY A 95 -15.28 6.39 -14.28
C GLY A 95 -14.62 5.03 -14.04
N LEU A 96 -15.12 4.21 -13.09
CA LEU A 96 -14.68 2.82 -12.89
C LEU A 96 -15.80 1.79 -13.01
N GLU A 97 -17.05 2.20 -13.27
CA GLU A 97 -18.24 1.33 -13.27
C GLU A 97 -18.17 0.22 -14.32
N ARG A 98 -17.34 0.39 -15.35
CA ARG A 98 -17.06 -0.60 -16.41
C ARG A 98 -15.60 -1.06 -16.43
N GLY A 99 -14.82 -0.70 -15.41
CA GLY A 99 -13.37 -0.74 -15.43
C GLY A 99 -12.76 0.58 -15.91
N GLY A 100 -11.44 0.68 -15.89
CA GLY A 100 -10.77 1.93 -16.23
C GLY A 100 -9.27 1.90 -15.96
N GLN A 101 -8.67 3.08 -15.96
CA GLN A 101 -7.26 3.26 -15.62
C GLN A 101 -7.13 4.13 -14.39
N VAL A 102 -6.29 3.68 -13.48
CA VAL A 102 -5.92 4.38 -12.25
C VAL A 102 -4.43 4.69 -12.31
N VAL A 103 -4.04 5.87 -11.85
CA VAL A 103 -2.66 6.32 -11.76
C VAL A 103 -2.31 6.46 -10.29
N VAL A 104 -1.15 5.94 -9.91
CA VAL A 104 -0.60 6.03 -8.56
C VAL A 104 0.38 7.18 -8.49
N GLU A 105 0.25 8.03 -7.48
CA GLU A 105 1.22 9.08 -7.17
C GLU A 105 1.70 8.94 -5.73
N LYS A 106 3.02 8.85 -5.53
CA LYS A 106 3.59 8.79 -4.19
C LYS A 106 3.41 10.13 -3.49
N VAL A 107 3.04 10.09 -2.22
CA VAL A 107 3.07 11.27 -1.37
C VAL A 107 4.52 11.41 -0.88
N ASN A 108 5.18 12.53 -1.20
CA ASN A 108 6.50 12.83 -0.64
C ASN A 108 6.36 13.10 0.86
N GLY A 109 6.44 12.04 1.65
CA GLY A 109 6.60 12.07 3.09
C GLY A 109 7.79 11.20 3.47
N GLU A 110 8.58 11.63 4.44
CA GLU A 110 9.71 10.90 5.02
C GLU A 110 9.26 9.59 5.69
N HIS A 111 8.93 8.58 4.87
CA HIS A 111 8.90 7.18 5.27
C HIS A 111 9.91 6.43 4.39
N ALA A 112 11.14 6.93 4.38
CA ALA A 112 12.29 6.04 4.26
C ALA A 112 12.50 5.44 5.66
N ALA A 113 12.47 4.10 5.74
CA ALA A 113 12.81 3.30 6.92
C ALA A 113 11.81 3.29 8.09
N VAL A 114 10.79 2.42 8.00
CA VAL A 114 10.34 1.64 9.19
C VAL A 114 10.70 0.14 9.01
N ALA A 115 11.56 -0.18 8.04
CA ALA A 115 12.14 -1.51 7.85
C ALA A 115 13.57 -1.63 8.44
N ALA A 116 13.90 -0.83 9.47
CA ALA A 116 15.24 -0.83 10.09
C ALA A 116 15.20 -0.76 11.63
N THR A 117 14.20 -1.39 12.25
CA THR A 117 14.24 -1.65 13.71
C THR A 117 13.83 -3.09 14.01
N ALA A 118 14.57 -4.04 13.45
CA ALA A 118 14.62 -5.41 13.94
C ALA A 118 16.03 -5.96 13.63
N GLY A 119 16.80 -6.28 14.67
CA GLY A 119 18.04 -7.05 14.52
C GLY A 119 19.33 -6.23 14.45
N GLY A 120 19.68 -5.54 15.54
CA GLY A 120 21.02 -4.99 15.75
C GLY A 120 21.47 -5.31 17.17
N ASP A 121 21.77 -6.58 17.39
CA ASP A 121 22.36 -7.17 18.58
C ASP A 121 23.66 -6.41 18.99
N PRO A 122 23.80 -5.96 20.26
CA PRO A 122 25.01 -5.30 20.75
C PRO A 122 26.04 -6.25 21.38
N ASP A 123 26.19 -7.51 20.95
CA ASP A 123 27.27 -8.39 21.44
C ASP A 123 28.50 -8.36 20.53
N GLY A 124 29.31 -7.32 20.68
CA GLY A 124 30.68 -7.25 20.16
C GLY A 124 31.69 -7.42 21.30
N TYR A 125 32.09 -8.66 21.57
CA TYR A 125 33.00 -9.07 22.64
C TYR A 125 34.33 -8.28 22.72
N ASP A 126 34.71 -8.04 23.97
CA ASP A 126 35.99 -7.58 24.50
C ASP A 126 37.18 -8.47 24.05
N THR A 127 38.31 -7.86 23.68
CA THR A 127 39.62 -8.54 23.59
C THR A 127 40.70 -7.68 24.26
N GLU A 128 40.80 -7.85 25.57
CA GLU A 128 41.97 -7.86 26.46
C GLU A 128 43.37 -7.50 25.90
N GLU A 129 44.02 -6.57 26.63
CA GLU A 129 45.41 -6.59 27.15
C GLU A 129 46.68 -6.17 26.34
N SER A 130 47.46 -5.31 27.04
CA SER A 130 48.93 -5.04 27.04
C SER A 130 49.50 -4.15 25.91
N GLU A 131 50.34 -3.11 26.13
CA GLU A 131 51.34 -2.74 27.15
C GLU A 131 51.38 -1.21 27.41
#